data_AF-A0AAP1BWS9-F1
#
_entry.id   AF-A0AAP1BWS9-F1
#
_cell.length_a   1.000
_cell.length_b   1.000
_cell.length_c   1.000
_cell.angle_alpha   90.00
_cell.angle_beta   90.00
_cell.angle_gamma   90.00
#
_symmetry.space_group_name_H-M   'P 1'
#
loop_
_entity.id
_entity.type
_entity.pdbx_description
1 polymer ?
#
loop_
_entity_poly.entity_id
_entity_poly.type
_entity_poly.pdbx_seq_one_letter_code
_entity_poly.pdbx_strand_id
1 'polypeptide(L)' 'MYITDLNGCEIEITDLKEAIKIAKRNTGYSHEDKSFSEFDKRQKAYWVDIHEKLTAIKKRIVNN' A
#
# COMPACT_ATOMS: atom_id res chain seq x y z
N MET A 1 -13.34 5.63 4.40
CA MET A 1 -13.49 4.18 4.04
C MET A 1 -12.36 3.41 4.73
N TYR A 2 -12.46 2.10 4.93
CA TYR A 2 -11.44 1.34 5.66
C TYR A 2 -10.85 0.20 4.82
N ILE A 3 -9.58 -0.11 5.06
CA ILE A 3 -8.91 -1.33 4.59
C ILE A 3 -8.21 -2.00 5.77
N THR A 4 -8.09 -3.32 5.73
CA THR A 4 -7.22 -4.07 6.65
C THR A 4 -5.87 -4.30 5.99
N ASP A 5 -4.78 -3.93 6.66
CA ASP A 5 -3.41 -4.16 6.16
C ASP A 5 -2.97 -5.63 6.30
N LEU A 6 -1.73 -5.94 5.90
CA LEU A 6 -1.16 -7.30 6.05
C LEU A 6 -0.99 -7.75 7.50
N ASN A 7 -0.98 -6.84 8.46
CA ASN A 7 -0.82 -7.14 9.89
C ASN A 7 -2.16 -7.29 10.62
N GLY A 8 -3.29 -7.16 9.90
CA GLY A 8 -4.62 -7.22 10.49
C GLY A 8 -5.10 -5.89 11.10
N CYS A 9 -4.37 -4.80 10.87
CA CYS A 9 -4.74 -3.47 11.35
C CYS A 9 -5.69 -2.78 10.38
N GLU A 10 -6.75 -2.17 10.90
CA GLU A 10 -7.62 -1.31 10.10
C GLU A 10 -6.99 0.07 9.89
N ILE A 11 -7.02 0.53 8.65
CA ILE A 11 -6.52 1.85 8.23
C ILE A 11 -7.69 2.64 7.67
N GLU A 12 -7.94 3.80 8.27
CA GLU A 12 -8.89 4.77 7.73
C GLU A 12 -8.28 5.48 6.51
N ILE A 13 -9.02 5.44 5.41
CA ILE A 13 -8.71 6.17 4.18
C ILE A 13 -9.66 7.36 4.07
N THR A 14 -9.06 8.55 4.25
CA THR A 14 -9.72 9.86 4.19
C THR A 14 -9.65 10.48 2.79
N ASP A 15 -8.57 10.24 2.05
CA ASP A 15 -8.41 10.59 0.63
C ASP A 15 -7.87 9.39 -0.15
N LEU A 16 -8.74 8.76 -0.96
CA LEU A 16 -8.40 7.59 -1.75
C LEU A 16 -7.36 7.88 -2.85
N LYS A 17 -7.41 9.07 -3.46
CA LYS A 17 -6.52 9.41 -4.58
C LYS A 17 -5.10 9.62 -4.07
N GLU A 18 -4.93 10.37 -2.99
CA GLU A 18 -3.63 10.58 -2.37
C GLU A 18 -3.09 9.30 -1.72
N ALA A 19 -3.94 8.48 -1.09
CA ALA A 19 -3.53 7.19 -0.55
C ALA A 19 -2.95 6.26 -1.64
N ILE A 20 -3.59 6.16 -2.81
CA ILE A 20 -3.07 5.37 -3.95
C ILE A 20 -1.71 5.89 -4.41
N LYS A 21 -1.55 7.22 -4.51
CA LYS A 21 -0.29 7.84 -4.94
C LYS A 21 0.85 7.54 -3.96
N ILE A 22 0.59 7.66 -2.66
CA ILE A 22 1.57 7.35 -1.61
C ILE A 22 1.94 5.86 -1.65
N ALA A 23 0.96 4.97 -1.71
CA ALA A 23 1.21 3.53 -1.75
C ALA A 23 2.04 3.13 -2.98
N LYS A 24 1.68 3.65 -4.17
CA LYS A 24 2.41 3.40 -5.42
C LYS A 24 3.87 3.84 -5.34
N ARG A 25 4.15 5.00 -4.74
CA ARG A 25 5.52 5.51 -4.59
C ARG A 25 6.39 4.58 -3.74
N ASN A 26 5.78 3.91 -2.77
CA ASN A 26 6.51 3.07 -1.81
C ASN A 26 6.58 1.59 -2.22
N THR A 27 5.97 1.15 -3.33
CA THR A 27 6.15 -0.25 -3.80
C THR A 27 7.60 -0.56 -4.20
N GLY A 28 8.40 0.48 -4.47
CA GLY A 28 9.83 0.38 -4.73
C GLY A 28 10.73 0.52 -3.50
N TYR A 29 10.18 0.46 -2.27
CA TYR A 29 10.92 0.73 -1.03
C TYR A 29 12.24 -0.05 -0.93
N SER A 30 13.37 0.65 -0.80
CA SER A 30 14.67 0.02 -0.66
C SER A 30 15.68 0.94 0.02
N HIS A 31 16.64 0.32 0.70
CA HIS A 31 17.83 0.99 1.20
C HIS A 31 19.05 0.66 0.33
N GLU A 32 20.05 1.55 0.34
CA GLU A 32 21.35 1.29 -0.28
C GLU A 32 22.15 0.23 0.50
N ASP A 33 22.04 0.26 1.83
CA ASP A 33 22.63 -0.75 2.69
C ASP A 33 21.87 -2.08 2.59
N LYS A 34 22.56 -3.09 2.05
CA LYS A 34 22.02 -4.44 1.84
C LYS A 34 21.73 -5.19 3.12
N SER A 35 22.24 -4.73 4.28
CA SER A 35 21.89 -5.30 5.59
C SER A 35 20.37 -5.23 5.86
N PHE A 36 19.66 -4.31 5.20
CA PHE A 36 18.21 -4.15 5.32
C PHE A 36 17.40 -4.97 4.30
N SER A 37 18.01 -5.83 3.50
CA SER A 37 17.33 -6.52 2.38
C SER A 37 16.04 -7.28 2.79
N GLU A 38 16.02 -7.95 3.95
CA GLU A 38 14.83 -8.63 4.46
C GLU A 38 13.75 -7.66 4.97
N PHE A 39 14.15 -6.50 5.48
CA PHE A 39 13.22 -5.44 5.82
C PHE A 39 12.62 -4.82 4.55
N ASP A 40 13.45 -4.51 3.55
CA ASP A 40 13.00 -3.97 2.26
C ASP A 40 11.99 -4.90 1.58
N LYS A 41 12.23 -6.22 1.57
CA LYS A 41 11.28 -7.20 1.04
C LYS A 41 9.91 -7.10 1.73
N ARG A 42 9.89 -7.01 3.07
CA ARG A 42 8.66 -6.87 3.86
C ARG A 42 7.94 -5.56 3.56
N GLN A 43 8.67 -4.46 3.50
CA GLN A 43 8.09 -3.14 3.17
C GLN A 43 7.53 -3.11 1.76
N LYS A 44 8.22 -3.68 0.76
CA LYS A 44 7.71 -3.80 -0.61
C LYS A 44 6.41 -4.59 -0.65
N ALA A 45 6.37 -5.77 -0.01
CA ALA A 45 5.17 -6.59 0.05
C ALA A 45 3.99 -5.85 0.69
N TYR A 46 4.25 -5.16 1.80
CA TYR A 46 3.26 -4.31 2.47
C TYR A 46 2.71 -3.21 1.56
N TRP A 47 3.57 -2.44 0.90
CA TRP A 47 3.11 -1.34 0.05
C TRP A 47 2.41 -1.80 -1.22
N VAL A 48 2.81 -2.95 -1.78
CA VAL A 48 2.11 -3.57 -2.92
C VAL A 48 0.69 -3.96 -2.52
N ASP A 49 0.52 -4.64 -1.39
CA ASP A 49 -0.80 -5.04 -0.88
C ASP A 49 -1.73 -3.84 -0.65
N ILE A 50 -1.22 -2.78 0.01
CA ILE A 50 -1.99 -1.55 0.22
C ILE A 50 -2.38 -0.91 -1.11
N HIS A 51 -1.45 -0.79 -2.06
CA HIS A 51 -1.73 -0.19 -3.37
C HIS A 51 -2.78 -0.97 -4.17
N GLU A 52 -2.73 -2.31 -4.13
CA GLU A 52 -3.69 -3.18 -4.79
C GLU A 52 -5.09 -3.04 -4.19
N LYS A 53 -5.20 -3.08 -2.85
CA LYS A 53 -6.49 -2.88 -2.14
C LYS A 53 -7.12 -1.54 -2.47
N LEU A 54 -6.35 -0.45 -2.40
CA LEU A 54 -6.86 0.89 -2.73
C LEU A 54 -7.27 1.01 -4.20
N THR A 55 -6.50 0.42 -5.11
CA THR A 55 -6.82 0.41 -6.55
C THR A 55 -8.10 -0.38 -6.83
N ALA A 56 -8.30 -1.52 -6.16
CA ALA A 56 -9.51 -2.31 -6.27
C ALA A 56 -10.75 -1.53 -5.81
N ILE A 57 -10.64 -0.77 -4.70
CA ILE A 57 -11.71 0.11 -4.24
C ILE A 57 -12.02 1.20 -5.27
N LYS A 58 -10.99 1.88 -5.81
CA LYS A 58 -11.19 2.89 -6.85
C LYS A 58 -11.92 2.34 -8.07
N LYS A 59 -11.57 1.13 -8.53
CA LYS A 59 -12.25 0.46 -9.65
C LYS A 59 -13.73 0.19 -9.33
N ARG A 60 -14.04 -0.27 -8.11
CA ARG A 60 -15.44 -0.50 -7.68
C ARG A 60 -16.25 0.79 -7.64
N ILE A 61 -15.65 1.90 -7.21
CA ILE A 61 -16.32 3.22 -7.18
C ILE A 61 -16.58 3.74 -8.60
N VAL A 62 -15.64 3.56 -9.54
CA VAL A 62 -15.80 4.04 -10.93
C VAL A 62 -16.82 3.22 -11.71
N ASN A 63 -16.98 1.94 -11.37
CA ASN A 63 -17.90 1.01 -12.06
C ASN A 63 -19.32 0.97 -11.44
N ASN A 64 -19.57 1.72 -10.37
CA ASN A 64 -20.86 1.88 -9.71
C ASN A 64 -21.44 3.26 -10.00
#